data_AF-A0A0F9LST6-F1
#
_entry.id   AF-A0A0F9LST6-F1
#
_cell.length_a   1.000
_cell.length_b   1.000
_cell.length_c   1.000
_cell.angle_alpha   90.00
_cell.angle_beta   90.00
_cell.angle_gamma   90.00
#
_symmetry.space_group_name_H-M   'P 1'
#
loop_
_entity.id
_entity.type
_entity.pdbx_description
1 polymer ?
#
loop_
_entity_poly.entity_id
_entity_poly.type
_entity_poly.pdbx_seq_one_letter_code
_entity_poly.pdbx_strand_id
1 'polypeptide(L)'
;MSINISKKKKEEILAKITIIKDFIDRNSKVPRLMKDLLMIENEIKNKKYGLVFEEYEEDIRNINEICLSEKKELSIEVAVDGKKNMLIEGENLEALILLRQEYREKINIICIDPPYNTGNKTLKYNDYDY
;
A
#
# COMPACT_ATOMS: atom_id res chain seq x y z
N MET A 1 18.27 7.68 2.83
CA MET A 1 17.48 7.55 4.08
C MET A 1 16.06 7.98 3.75
N SER A 2 15.11 7.06 3.81
CA SER A 2 13.69 7.35 3.56
C SER A 2 13.17 8.26 4.68
N ILE A 3 12.62 9.43 4.32
CA ILE A 3 12.11 10.41 5.28
C ILE A 3 10.63 10.10 5.50
N ASN A 4 10.21 9.84 6.74
CA ASN A 4 8.80 9.62 7.06
C ASN A 4 8.00 10.94 6.89
N ILE A 5 7.34 11.09 5.75
CA ILE A 5 6.65 12.33 5.35
C ILE A 5 5.49 12.62 6.31
N SER A 6 4.75 11.59 6.71
CA SER A 6 3.61 11.70 7.62
C SER A 6 4.02 12.20 9.01
N LYS A 7 5.15 11.72 9.53
CA LYS A 7 5.73 12.20 10.79
C LYS A 7 6.17 13.65 10.68
N LYS A 8 6.85 14.01 9.60
CA LYS A 8 7.29 15.40 9.35
C LYS A 8 6.09 16.36 9.27
N LYS A 9 5.04 16.00 8.50
CA LYS A 9 3.79 16.78 8.42
C LYS A 9 3.14 16.96 9.80
N LYS A 10 3.10 15.90 10.62
CA LYS A 10 2.56 15.97 11.99
C LYS A 10 3.34 16.96 12.87
N GLU A 11 4.66 16.90 12.82
CA GLU A 11 5.54 17.81 13.57
C GLU A 11 5.37 19.27 13.10
N GLU A 12 5.25 19.51 11.79
CA GLU A 12 4.98 20.83 11.23
C GLU A 12 3.63 21.40 11.70
N ILE A 13 2.56 20.58 11.73
CA ILE A 13 1.24 21.02 12.20
C ILE A 13 1.30 21.38 13.70
N LEU A 14 1.97 20.56 14.52
CA LEU A 14 2.14 20.85 15.95
C LEU A 14 2.92 22.15 16.17
N ALA A 15 3.98 22.40 15.39
CA ALA A 15 4.73 23.65 15.45
C ALA A 15 3.87 24.87 15.11
N LYS A 16 3.02 24.78 14.07
CA LYS A 16 2.06 25.83 13.71
C LYS A 16 1.04 26.09 14.83
N ILE A 17 0.53 25.05 15.48
CA ILE A 17 -0.39 25.18 16.63
C ILE A 17 0.27 25.94 17.80
N THR A 18 1.54 25.66 18.11
CA THR A 18 2.28 26.37 19.17
C THR A 18 2.41 27.87 18.88
N ILE A 19 2.78 28.24 17.64
CA ILE A 19 2.88 29.65 17.24
C ILE A 19 1.54 30.38 17.40
N ILE A 20 0.43 29.72 17.02
CA ILE A 20 -0.92 30.30 17.13
C ILE A 20 -1.29 30.51 18.61
N LYS A 21 -0.96 29.57 19.50
CA LYS A 21 -1.19 29.72 20.94
C LYS A 21 -0.44 30.91 21.52
N ASP A 22 0.86 31.03 21.21
CA ASP A 22 1.70 32.14 21.68
C ASP A 22 1.17 33.51 21.22
N PHE A 23 0.60 33.57 20.01
CA PHE A 23 0.00 34.79 19.48
C PHE A 23 -1.31 35.15 20.19
N ILE A 24 -2.18 34.18 20.47
CA ILE A 24 -3.46 34.38 21.17
C ILE A 24 -3.21 34.84 22.61
N ASP A 25 -2.26 34.22 23.31
CA ASP A 25 -1.91 34.58 24.69
C ASP A 25 -1.41 36.03 24.80
N ARG A 26 -0.77 36.56 23.76
CA ARG A 26 -0.27 37.95 23.70
C ARG A 26 -1.33 38.98 23.31
N ASN A 27 -2.28 38.64 22.43
CA ASN A 27 -3.09 39.65 21.72
C ASN A 27 -4.55 39.74 22.16
N SER A 28 -5.15 38.72 22.79
CA SER A 28 -6.43 38.80 23.50
C SER A 28 -6.88 37.41 23.93
N LYS A 29 -7.28 37.30 25.20
CA LYS A 29 -7.87 36.09 25.80
C LYS A 29 -9.21 35.79 25.16
N VAL A 30 -9.23 35.08 24.04
CA VAL A 30 -10.45 34.49 23.46
C VAL A 30 -10.52 33.02 23.92
N PRO A 31 -11.19 32.71 25.04
CA PRO A 31 -11.10 31.39 25.67
C PRO A 31 -11.65 30.28 24.76
N ARG A 32 -12.56 30.64 23.86
CA ARG A 32 -13.16 29.72 22.87
C ARG A 32 -12.11 29.21 21.87
N LEU A 33 -11.29 30.09 21.30
CA LEU A 33 -10.24 29.72 20.35
C LEU A 33 -9.18 28.83 20.99
N MET A 34 -8.80 29.12 22.23
CA MET A 34 -7.84 28.30 22.97
C MET A 34 -8.38 26.89 23.24
N LYS A 35 -9.67 26.76 23.57
CA LYS A 35 -10.34 25.46 23.73
C LYS A 35 -10.37 24.67 22.41
N ASP A 36 -10.75 25.31 21.31
CA ASP A 36 -10.82 24.67 19.99
C ASP A 36 -9.44 24.19 19.53
N LEU A 37 -8.38 24.99 19.74
CA LEU A 37 -6.98 24.61 19.48
C LEU A 37 -6.52 23.42 20.32
N LEU A 38 -6.92 23.36 21.58
CA LEU A 38 -6.55 22.26 22.48
C LEU A 38 -7.26 20.95 22.09
N MET A 39 -8.51 21.02 21.60
CA MET A 39 -9.20 19.87 21.03
C MET A 39 -8.49 19.35 19.76
N ILE A 40 -8.12 20.25 18.84
CA ILE A 40 -7.38 19.89 17.61
C ILE A 40 -6.03 19.25 17.94
N GLU A 41 -5.28 19.85 18.88
CA GLU A 41 -4.00 19.30 19.32
C GLU A 41 -4.15 17.91 19.92
N ASN A 42 -5.15 17.70 20.77
CA ASN A 42 -5.43 16.39 21.35
C ASN A 42 -5.78 15.36 20.27
N GLU A 43 -6.58 15.72 19.26
CA GLU A 43 -6.89 14.77 18.18
C GLU A 43 -5.69 14.43 17.29
N ILE A 44 -4.76 15.36 17.11
CA ILE A 44 -3.51 15.08 16.39
C ILE A 44 -2.56 14.23 17.24
N LYS A 45 -2.56 14.42 18.56
CA LYS A 45 -1.74 13.64 19.51
C LYS A 45 -2.32 12.25 19.78
N ASN A 46 -3.64 12.10 19.67
CA ASN A 46 -4.32 10.83 19.86
C ASN A 46 -3.70 9.76 18.96
N LYS A 47 -3.35 8.63 19.57
CA LYS A 47 -2.83 7.47 18.84
C LYS A 47 -3.99 6.85 18.08
N LYS A 48 -3.95 6.97 16.75
CA LYS A 48 -4.79 6.15 15.89
C LYS A 48 -4.18 4.75 15.85
N TYR A 49 -4.97 3.74 16.19
CA TYR A 49 -4.58 2.34 16.04
C TYR A 49 -4.84 1.93 14.60
N GLY A 50 -3.82 1.42 13.93
CA GLY A 50 -3.89 1.01 12.53
C GLY A 50 -2.49 0.84 11.96
N LEU A 51 -2.41 0.12 10.84
CA LEU A 51 -1.21 0.10 10.03
C LEU A 51 -1.18 1.39 9.20
N VAL A 52 -0.11 2.17 9.35
CA VAL A 52 0.08 3.42 8.62
C VAL A 52 1.34 3.26 7.78
N PHE A 53 1.18 3.34 6.47
CA PHE A 53 2.26 3.32 5.50
C PHE A 53 2.26 4.63 4.72
N GLU A 54 3.35 4.92 4.02
CA GLU A 54 3.32 6.01 3.05
C GLU A 54 2.48 5.56 1.86
N GLU A 55 1.57 6.42 1.40
CA GLU A 55 0.79 6.18 0.21
C GLU A 55 1.72 6.32 -1.00
N TYR A 56 1.88 5.24 -1.75
CA TYR A 56 2.45 5.25 -3.08
C TYR A 56 1.34 4.82 -4.03
N GLU A 57 1.09 5.61 -5.06
CA GLU A 57 0.20 5.20 -6.15
C GLU A 57 1.03 4.29 -7.07
N GLU A 58 0.57 3.05 -7.24
CA GLU A 58 1.08 2.13 -8.25
C GLU A 58 0.30 2.36 -9.54
N ASP A 59 1.01 2.63 -10.65
CA ASP A 59 0.40 2.67 -11.97
C ASP A 59 0.03 1.24 -12.39
N ILE A 60 -1.21 0.86 -12.11
CA ILE A 60 -1.76 -0.39 -12.62
C ILE A 60 -1.91 -0.23 -14.13
N ARG A 61 -1.10 -0.96 -14.91
CA ARG A 61 -1.23 -1.02 -16.37
C ARG A 61 -2.68 -1.29 -16.75
N ASN A 62 -3.13 -0.68 -17.85
CA ASN A 62 -4.49 -0.84 -18.32
C ASN A 62 -4.80 -2.34 -18.51
N ILE A 63 -5.77 -2.86 -17.74
CA ILE A 63 -6.14 -4.28 -17.71
C ILE A 63 -6.43 -4.83 -19.12
N ASN A 64 -6.88 -3.97 -20.03
CA ASN A 64 -7.20 -4.33 -21.41
C ASN A 64 -5.97 -4.74 -22.26
N GLU A 65 -4.75 -4.46 -21.82
CA GLU A 65 -3.52 -4.81 -22.55
C GLU A 65 -2.94 -6.17 -22.11
N ILE A 66 -3.44 -6.73 -21.01
CA ILE A 66 -2.91 -7.98 -20.45
C ILE A 66 -3.60 -9.17 -21.13
N CYS A 67 -2.83 -10.07 -21.72
CA CYS A 67 -3.35 -11.26 -22.41
C CYS A 67 -2.52 -12.51 -22.10
N LEU A 68 -3.19 -13.65 -21.92
CA LEU A 68 -2.54 -14.96 -21.78
C LEU A 68 -2.30 -15.58 -23.15
N SER A 69 -1.05 -15.94 -23.43
CA SER A 69 -0.67 -16.68 -24.64
C SER A 69 -0.31 -18.12 -24.29
N GLU A 70 -1.04 -19.08 -24.85
CA GLU A 70 -0.77 -20.50 -24.63
C GLU A 70 0.40 -20.99 -25.50
N LYS A 71 1.46 -21.49 -24.85
CA LYS A 71 2.57 -22.19 -25.53
C LYS A 71 2.25 -23.68 -25.65
N LYS A 72 1.55 -24.07 -26.72
CA LYS A 72 1.10 -25.47 -26.95
C LYS A 72 2.24 -26.48 -26.99
N GLU A 73 3.43 -26.06 -27.41
CA GLU A 73 4.64 -26.88 -27.47
C GLU A 73 5.08 -27.42 -26.09
N LEU A 74 4.73 -26.72 -25.01
CA LEU A 74 5.09 -27.07 -23.63
C LEU A 74 3.95 -27.84 -22.92
N SER A 75 2.87 -28.16 -23.63
CA SER A 75 1.75 -28.89 -23.04
C SER A 75 2.14 -30.34 -22.73
N ILE A 76 1.70 -30.82 -21.57
CA ILE A 76 1.92 -32.20 -21.11
C ILE A 76 0.54 -32.84 -21.01
N GLU A 77 0.24 -33.78 -21.91
CA GLU A 77 -1.08 -34.44 -22.00
C GLU A 77 -1.26 -35.62 -21.02
N VAL A 78 -0.37 -35.78 -20.04
CA VAL A 78 -0.29 -36.96 -19.14
C VAL A 78 -1.19 -36.81 -17.90
N ALA A 79 -2.36 -36.19 -18.01
CA ALA A 79 -3.30 -36.13 -16.90
C ALA A 79 -4.10 -37.44 -16.81
N VAL A 80 -3.79 -38.27 -15.82
CA VAL A 80 -4.39 -39.60 -15.58
C VAL A 80 -5.90 -39.54 -15.31
N ASP A 81 -6.44 -38.35 -15.01
CA ASP A 81 -7.84 -38.11 -14.64
C ASP A 81 -8.51 -36.95 -15.40
N GLY A 82 -7.90 -36.44 -16.47
CA GLY A 82 -8.43 -35.32 -17.26
C GLY A 82 -8.39 -33.96 -16.56
N LYS A 83 -7.74 -33.84 -15.39
CA LYS A 83 -7.53 -32.55 -14.72
C LYS A 83 -6.51 -31.70 -15.49
N LYS A 84 -6.81 -30.41 -15.62
CA LYS A 84 -5.91 -29.42 -16.22
C LYS A 84 -5.20 -28.64 -15.13
N ASN A 85 -3.87 -28.72 -15.11
CA ASN A 85 -3.02 -27.84 -14.30
C ASN A 85 -2.46 -26.74 -15.20
N MET A 86 -2.30 -25.54 -14.67
CA MET A 86 -1.78 -24.39 -15.42
C MET A 86 -0.47 -23.91 -14.80
N LEU A 87 0.52 -23.61 -15.64
CA LEU A 87 1.72 -22.87 -15.27
C LEU A 87 1.69 -21.54 -16.03
N ILE A 88 1.78 -20.42 -15.30
CA ILE A 88 1.77 -19.07 -15.86
C ILE A 88 3.13 -18.45 -15.60
N GLU A 89 3.79 -17.99 -16.66
CA GLU A 89 5.07 -17.28 -16.63
C GLU A 89 4.80 -15.78 -16.85
N GLY A 90 5.20 -14.93 -15.89
CA GLY A 90 4.97 -13.49 -15.96
C GLY A 90 5.02 -12.80 -14.59
N GLU A 91 4.60 -11.54 -14.55
CA GLU A 91 4.41 -10.78 -13.31
C GLU A 91 3.16 -11.31 -12.57
N ASN A 92 3.24 -11.47 -11.25
CA ASN A 92 2.23 -12.16 -10.46
C ASN A 92 0.91 -11.37 -10.32
N LEU A 93 0.96 -10.04 -10.20
CA LEU A 93 -0.21 -9.17 -10.11
C LEU A 93 -0.99 -9.20 -11.41
N GLU A 94 -0.30 -9.11 -12.55
CA GLU A 94 -0.92 -9.23 -13.87
C GLU A 94 -1.59 -10.60 -14.07
N ALA A 95 -0.91 -11.68 -13.69
CA ALA A 95 -1.47 -13.04 -13.76
C ALA A 95 -2.71 -13.18 -12.86
N LEU A 96 -2.68 -12.62 -11.64
CA LEU A 96 -3.82 -12.67 -10.72
C LEU A 96 -5.01 -11.83 -11.21
N ILE A 97 -4.77 -10.69 -11.84
CA ILE A 97 -5.82 -9.86 -12.46
C ILE A 97 -6.57 -10.66 -13.55
N LEU A 98 -5.84 -11.39 -14.38
CA LEU A 98 -6.42 -12.27 -15.41
C LEU A 98 -7.20 -13.43 -14.80
N LEU A 99 -6.58 -14.15 -13.85
CA LEU A 99 -7.22 -15.27 -13.16
C LEU A 99 -8.47 -14.84 -12.41
N ARG A 100 -8.55 -13.60 -11.92
CA ARG A 100 -9.73 -13.08 -11.21
C ARG A 100 -11.01 -13.14 -12.05
N GLN A 101 -10.93 -13.04 -13.39
CA GLN A 101 -12.12 -13.08 -14.24
C GLN A 101 -12.82 -14.45 -14.16
N GLU A 102 -12.05 -15.53 -14.19
CA GLU A 102 -12.59 -16.89 -14.28
C GLU A 102 -12.56 -17.65 -12.93
N TYR A 103 -11.61 -17.34 -12.05
CA TYR A 103 -11.31 -18.13 -10.85
C TYR A 103 -11.64 -17.44 -9.52
N ARG A 104 -12.29 -16.26 -9.56
CA ARG A 104 -12.77 -15.59 -8.34
C ARG A 104 -13.61 -16.55 -7.49
N GLU A 105 -13.27 -16.64 -6.21
CA GLU A 105 -13.96 -17.49 -5.21
C GLU A 105 -13.93 -19.00 -5.52
N LYS A 106 -13.13 -19.45 -6.50
CA LYS A 106 -12.97 -20.87 -6.87
C LYS A 106 -11.68 -21.50 -6.33
N ILE A 107 -10.79 -20.72 -5.71
CA ILE A 107 -9.51 -21.19 -5.17
C ILE A 107 -9.68 -21.60 -3.70
N ASN A 108 -9.37 -22.85 -3.37
CA ASN A 108 -9.50 -23.35 -2.01
C ASN A 108 -8.28 -23.02 -1.12
N ILE A 109 -7.07 -23.12 -1.67
CA ILE A 109 -5.82 -22.96 -0.93
C ILE A 109 -4.85 -22.13 -1.78
N ILE A 110 -4.18 -21.18 -1.14
CA ILE A 110 -3.11 -20.37 -1.71
C ILE A 110 -1.86 -20.59 -0.88
N CYS A 111 -0.77 -21.02 -1.53
CA CYS A 111 0.54 -21.18 -0.91
C CYS A 111 1.50 -20.21 -1.59
N ILE A 112 2.11 -19.30 -0.81
CA ILE A 112 3.10 -18.34 -1.29
C ILE A 112 4.32 -18.35 -0.37
N ASP A 113 5.51 -18.20 -0.96
CA ASP A 113 6.77 -17.99 -0.24
C ASP A 113 7.39 -16.68 -0.77
N PRO A 114 6.84 -15.51 -0.38
CA PRO A 114 7.33 -14.23 -0.86
C PRO A 114 8.72 -13.93 -0.29
N PRO A 115 9.52 -13.09 -0.96
CA PRO A 115 10.84 -12.74 -0.46
C PRO A 115 10.74 -11.96 0.86
N TYR A 116 11.38 -12.48 1.91
CA TYR A 116 11.38 -11.83 3.23
C TYR A 116 12.27 -10.59 3.22
N ASN A 117 11.75 -9.47 3.75
CA ASN A 117 12.51 -8.23 3.93
C ASN A 117 13.47 -8.33 5.13
N THR A 118 14.48 -9.20 5.04
CA THR A 118 15.44 -9.50 6.11
C THR A 118 16.52 -8.43 6.29
N GLY A 119 16.49 -7.35 5.50
CA GLY A 119 17.51 -6.29 5.52
C GLY A 119 18.77 -6.59 4.70
N ASN A 120 18.90 -7.80 4.14
CA ASN A 120 19.86 -8.07 3.08
C ASN A 120 19.43 -7.31 1.80
N LYS A 121 20.39 -6.69 1.10
CA LYS A 121 20.16 -5.78 -0.06
C LYS A 121 19.49 -6.41 -1.29
N THR A 122 18.97 -7.63 -1.18
CA THR A 122 18.36 -8.40 -2.25
C THR A 122 16.93 -7.97 -2.56
N LEU A 123 16.17 -7.51 -1.55
CA LEU A 123 14.83 -6.97 -1.76
C LEU A 123 14.90 -5.46 -2.00
N LYS A 124 14.53 -5.03 -3.21
CA LYS A 124 14.28 -3.63 -3.55
C LYS A 124 12.92 -3.53 -4.22
N TYR A 125 12.17 -2.50 -3.84
CA TYR A 125 10.95 -2.17 -4.53
C TYR A 125 11.34 -1.43 -5.82
N ASN A 126 11.13 -2.09 -6.96
CA ASN A 126 11.60 -1.62 -8.27
C ASN A 126 10.46 -1.10 -9.15
N ASP A 127 9.24 -0.96 -8.63
CA ASP A 127 8.09 -0.50 -9.43
C ASP A 127 8.08 1.03 -9.63
N TYR A 128 9.20 1.72 -9.34
CA TYR A 128 9.38 3.16 -9.53
C TYR A 128 10.10 3.54 -10.84
N ASP A 129 10.34 2.60 -11.75
CA ASP A 129 11.01 2.91 -13.02
C ASP A 129 10.01 3.43 -14.07
N TYR A 130 9.53 4.69 -13.94
CA TYR A 130 9.12 5.57 -15.05
C TYR A 130 9.15 7.05 -14.67
#